data_AF-A0A6A5BU13-F1
#
_entry.id   AF-A0A6A5BU13-F1
#
_cell.length_a   1.000
_cell.length_b   1.000
_cell.length_c   1.000
_cell.angle_alpha   90.00
_cell.angle_beta   90.00
_cell.angle_gamma   90.00
#
_symmetry.space_group_name_H-M   'P 1'
#
loop_
_entity.id
_entity.type
_entity.pdbx_description
1 polymer ?
#
loop_
_entity_poly.entity_id
_entity_poly.type
_entity_poly.pdbx_seq_one_letter_code
_entity_poly.pdbx_strand_id
1 'polypeptide(L)'
;MLKSIITTQDDSLSSSENSNCSKKFIAIITGFSVPPNGYSETDGPLGAIWIGLGVLKFTNLNILYFVDENQYEGMLKFLKMVFGNDDQRVKIVKVTGQDCNDIHQASSEFKQHLYDIHSFISIERVGKSKDGKCYSMRGIEISGYNLALDTIIEYVQEKHPNTPLVSIGDGGNEIGMGNVRDHVEKCIPNGEKIACVKRSDFLLVCGVSNWGGYLLYLLFEYCRRHIVEKVPMEGIDVQMDLNYLKFMVNECQMVDGVRNQATISVDGLDYDVHEQIINDLNHCFGQDMQHSKH
;
A
#
# COMPACT_ATOMS: atom_id res chain seq x y z
N MET A 1 9.44 11.17 8.71
CA MET A 1 8.12 11.06 8.07
C MET A 1 7.07 10.45 8.99
N LEU A 2 7.16 9.19 9.44
CA LEU A 2 6.12 8.61 10.31
C LEU A 2 5.92 9.39 11.61
N LYS A 3 7.02 9.82 12.26
CA LYS A 3 6.96 10.72 13.41
C LYS A 3 6.24 12.03 13.08
N SER A 4 6.51 12.65 11.93
CA SER A 4 5.81 13.89 11.54
C SER A 4 4.34 13.66 11.18
N ILE A 5 3.99 12.49 10.63
CA ILE A 5 2.60 12.09 10.39
C ILE A 5 1.86 11.97 11.74
N ILE A 6 2.48 11.35 12.73
CA ILE A 6 1.87 11.08 14.04
C ILE A 6 1.86 12.33 14.93
N THR A 7 2.89 13.19 14.87
CA THR A 7 2.97 14.43 15.65
C THR A 7 2.17 15.58 15.07
N THR A 8 1.51 15.44 13.91
CA THR A 8 0.49 16.43 13.46
C THR A 8 -0.70 16.54 14.42
N GLN A 9 -0.70 15.78 15.51
CA GLN A 9 -1.64 15.85 16.62
C GLN A 9 -1.42 17.02 17.61
N ASP A 10 -0.45 17.93 17.43
CA ASP A 10 -0.09 18.98 18.41
C ASP A 10 -1.30 19.69 19.11
N ASP A 11 -1.49 19.33 20.38
CA ASP A 11 -1.54 20.20 21.55
C ASP A 11 -2.57 21.33 21.64
N SER A 12 -3.77 21.15 21.07
CA SER A 12 -4.92 22.04 21.38
C SER A 12 -6.28 21.38 21.58
N LEU A 13 -6.36 20.04 21.61
CA LEU A 13 -7.63 19.35 21.86
C LEU A 13 -7.86 19.10 23.36
N SER A 14 -7.94 20.20 24.12
CA SER A 14 -8.70 20.17 25.37
C SER A 14 -10.19 20.13 25.04
N SER A 15 -10.82 18.99 25.36
CA SER A 15 -12.24 18.89 25.72
C SER A 15 -13.25 19.66 24.83
N SER A 16 -13.54 19.13 23.64
CA SER A 16 -14.88 19.24 23.07
C SER A 16 -15.07 18.18 21.99
N GLU A 17 -16.03 17.30 22.21
CA GLU A 17 -16.56 16.36 21.23
C GLU A 17 -17.14 17.13 20.03
N ASN A 18 -16.34 17.28 18.98
CA ASN A 18 -16.80 17.35 17.60
C ASN A 18 -15.62 17.09 16.65
N SER A 19 -15.80 16.06 15.83
CA SER A 19 -14.91 15.52 14.80
C SER A 19 -14.17 16.58 13.97
N ASN A 20 -12.90 16.83 14.28
CA ASN A 20 -12.02 17.61 13.41
C ASN A 20 -11.18 16.63 12.58
N CYS A 21 -11.82 15.96 11.62
CA CYS A 21 -11.09 15.08 10.72
C CYS A 21 -10.14 15.93 9.86
N SER A 22 -8.88 15.49 9.68
CA SER A 22 -7.95 16.19 8.80
C SER A 22 -8.56 16.35 7.41
N LYS A 23 -8.28 17.46 6.73
CA LYS A 23 -8.62 17.59 5.30
C LYS A 23 -7.65 16.81 4.41
N LYS A 24 -6.52 16.35 4.95
CA LYS A 24 -5.46 15.69 4.19
C LYS A 24 -5.60 14.18 4.15
N PHE A 25 -5.12 13.59 3.06
CA PHE A 25 -5.18 12.16 2.77
C PHE A 25 -3.79 11.53 2.71
N ILE A 26 -3.63 10.34 3.26
CA ILE A 26 -2.62 9.40 2.81
C ILE A 26 -3.21 8.63 1.64
N ALA A 27 -2.59 8.79 0.46
CA ALA A 27 -2.99 8.07 -0.74
C ALA A 27 -2.26 6.73 -0.80
N ILE A 28 -3.00 5.62 -0.76
CA ILE A 28 -2.46 4.27 -0.88
C ILE A 28 -2.73 3.79 -2.30
N ILE A 29 -1.68 3.40 -3.02
CA ILE A 29 -1.76 2.84 -4.37
C ILE A 29 -1.33 1.39 -4.29
N THR A 30 -2.18 0.48 -4.72
CA THR A 30 -1.90 -0.96 -4.59
C THR A 30 -2.58 -1.78 -5.66
N GLY A 31 -2.11 -3.01 -5.78
CA GLY A 31 -2.74 -4.11 -6.49
C GLY A 31 -2.02 -4.40 -7.80
N PHE A 32 -1.94 -5.68 -8.13
CA PHE A 32 -1.35 -6.16 -9.37
C PHE A 32 -2.28 -7.22 -10.00
N SER A 33 -2.68 -7.00 -11.24
CA SER A 33 -3.54 -7.90 -12.00
C SER A 33 -2.69 -8.87 -12.81
N VAL A 34 -2.90 -10.18 -12.61
CA VAL A 34 -2.00 -11.22 -13.13
C VAL A 34 -2.55 -11.80 -14.44
N PRO A 35 -1.79 -11.74 -15.55
CA PRO A 35 -2.20 -12.38 -16.81
C PRO A 35 -2.20 -13.92 -16.70
N PRO A 36 -2.98 -14.63 -17.53
CA PRO A 36 -3.82 -14.09 -18.61
C PRO A 36 -5.23 -13.65 -18.16
N ASN A 37 -5.67 -14.08 -16.98
CA ASN A 37 -7.05 -13.88 -16.53
C ASN A 37 -7.32 -12.48 -15.97
N GLY A 38 -6.27 -11.76 -15.56
CA GLY A 38 -6.38 -10.39 -15.05
C GLY A 38 -6.97 -10.29 -13.65
N TYR A 39 -6.98 -11.39 -12.88
CA TYR A 39 -7.36 -11.34 -11.48
C TYR A 39 -6.34 -10.53 -10.68
N SER A 40 -6.82 -9.76 -9.71
CA SER A 40 -5.97 -9.11 -8.72
C SER A 40 -5.27 -10.18 -7.89
N GLU A 41 -3.98 -10.00 -7.64
CA GLU A 41 -3.27 -10.87 -6.73
C GLU A 41 -3.51 -10.51 -5.26
N THR A 42 -3.10 -11.42 -4.39
CA THR A 42 -3.20 -11.28 -2.93
C THR A 42 -2.03 -10.51 -2.32
N ASP A 43 -0.90 -10.38 -3.03
CA ASP A 43 0.20 -9.51 -2.57
C ASP A 43 -0.07 -8.05 -2.93
N GLY A 44 0.16 -7.16 -1.95
CA GLY A 44 -0.23 -5.75 -2.01
C GLY A 44 -1.50 -5.43 -1.23
N PRO A 45 -2.69 -5.87 -1.67
CA PRO A 45 -3.96 -5.53 -1.04
C PRO A 45 -4.02 -5.81 0.47
N LEU A 46 -3.49 -6.95 0.93
CA LEU A 46 -3.55 -7.30 2.36
C LEU A 46 -2.70 -6.35 3.21
N GLY A 47 -1.47 -6.08 2.76
CA GLY A 47 -0.58 -5.10 3.39
C GLY A 47 -1.15 -3.68 3.32
N ALA A 48 -1.78 -3.30 2.21
CA ALA A 48 -2.45 -2.02 2.04
C ALA A 48 -3.56 -1.80 3.07
N ILE A 49 -4.36 -2.85 3.36
CA ILE A 49 -5.36 -2.82 4.43
C ILE A 49 -4.73 -2.59 5.79
N TRP A 50 -3.66 -3.30 6.13
CA TRP A 50 -2.96 -3.11 7.41
C TRP A 50 -2.37 -1.70 7.53
N ILE A 51 -1.77 -1.17 6.47
CA ILE A 51 -1.33 0.23 6.44
C ILE A 51 -2.51 1.16 6.74
N GLY A 52 -3.67 0.96 6.11
CA GLY A 52 -4.86 1.75 6.37
C GLY A 52 -5.36 1.65 7.81
N LEU A 53 -5.42 0.45 8.38
CA LEU A 53 -5.74 0.25 9.79
C LEU A 53 -4.80 1.04 10.70
N GLY A 54 -3.50 1.05 10.38
CA GLY A 54 -2.50 1.83 11.11
C GLY A 54 -2.75 3.34 11.02
N VAL A 55 -3.05 3.84 9.82
CA VAL A 55 -3.38 5.24 9.61
C VAL A 55 -4.64 5.65 10.38
N LEU A 56 -5.71 4.85 10.33
CA LEU A 56 -6.96 5.17 11.04
C LEU A 56 -6.79 5.16 12.56
N LYS A 57 -6.11 4.14 13.09
CA LYS A 57 -5.94 3.93 14.54
C LYS A 57 -4.98 4.94 15.15
N PHE A 58 -3.92 5.31 14.45
CA PHE A 58 -2.78 6.00 15.05
C PHE A 58 -2.53 7.41 14.50
N THR A 59 -3.38 7.89 13.59
CA THR A 59 -3.30 9.24 13.03
C THR A 59 -4.69 9.86 12.87
N ASN A 60 -4.76 11.17 12.64
CA ASN A 60 -5.99 11.89 12.30
C ASN A 60 -6.18 12.09 10.78
N LEU A 61 -5.34 11.48 9.95
CA LEU A 61 -5.38 11.61 8.49
C LEU A 61 -6.47 10.71 7.88
N ASN A 62 -7.01 11.12 6.74
CA ASN A 62 -7.88 10.27 5.94
C ASN A 62 -7.06 9.35 5.04
N ILE A 63 -7.71 8.34 4.49
CA ILE A 63 -7.11 7.38 3.56
C ILE A 63 -7.84 7.45 2.23
N LEU A 64 -7.07 7.42 1.16
CA LEU A 64 -7.56 7.36 -0.19
C LEU A 64 -6.87 6.21 -0.93
N TYR A 65 -7.59 5.14 -1.20
CA TYR A 65 -7.10 4.01 -1.99
C TYR A 65 -7.29 4.31 -3.46
N PHE A 66 -6.21 4.37 -4.24
CA PHE A 66 -6.28 4.37 -5.70
C PHE A 66 -6.01 2.96 -6.20
N VAL A 67 -6.96 2.44 -6.98
CA VAL A 67 -6.87 1.12 -7.59
C VAL A 67 -7.35 1.22 -9.02
N ASP A 68 -6.79 0.39 -9.90
CA ASP A 68 -7.28 0.37 -11.27
C ASP A 68 -8.68 -0.27 -11.38
N GLU A 69 -9.32 -0.05 -12.52
CA GLU A 69 -10.66 -0.54 -12.80
C GLU A 69 -10.81 -2.06 -12.73
N ASN A 70 -9.74 -2.82 -12.98
CA ASN A 70 -9.74 -4.29 -12.92
C ASN A 70 -9.78 -4.78 -11.47
N GLN A 71 -9.21 -4.02 -10.54
CA GLN A 71 -9.09 -4.38 -9.12
C GLN A 71 -10.18 -3.76 -8.25
N TYR A 72 -10.87 -2.74 -8.77
CA TYR A 72 -11.78 -1.92 -8.00
C TYR A 72 -12.87 -2.70 -7.25
N GLU A 73 -13.54 -3.65 -7.91
CA GLU A 73 -14.64 -4.38 -7.27
C GLU A 73 -14.17 -5.27 -6.11
N GLY A 74 -13.03 -5.96 -6.29
CA GLY A 74 -12.43 -6.79 -5.25
C GLY A 74 -11.95 -5.94 -4.06
N MET A 75 -11.26 -4.84 -4.34
CA MET A 75 -10.78 -3.92 -3.32
C MET A 75 -11.92 -3.19 -2.60
N LEU A 76 -12.96 -2.77 -3.30
CA LEU A 76 -14.15 -2.14 -2.70
C LEU A 76 -14.83 -3.09 -1.72
N LYS A 77 -15.03 -4.37 -2.10
CA LYS A 77 -15.58 -5.39 -1.20
C LYS A 77 -14.70 -5.60 0.03
N PHE A 78 -13.39 -5.68 -0.17
CA PHE A 78 -12.45 -5.91 0.92
C PHE A 78 -12.42 -4.73 1.91
N LEU A 79 -12.36 -3.49 1.40
CA LEU A 79 -12.44 -2.29 2.23
C LEU A 79 -13.73 -2.23 3.04
N LYS A 80 -14.87 -2.57 2.43
CA LYS A 80 -16.17 -2.60 3.13
C LYS A 80 -16.20 -3.65 4.24
N MET A 81 -15.57 -4.79 4.03
CA MET A 81 -15.45 -5.83 5.07
C MET A 81 -14.64 -5.33 6.27
N VAL A 82 -13.53 -4.63 6.01
CA VAL A 82 -12.60 -4.20 7.06
C VAL A 82 -13.07 -2.93 7.78
N PHE A 83 -13.50 -1.92 7.02
CA PHE A 83 -13.80 -0.57 7.52
C PHE A 83 -15.30 -0.27 7.63
N GLY A 84 -16.16 -1.16 7.13
CA GLY A 84 -17.61 -0.90 7.04
C GLY A 84 -17.97 0.01 5.84
N ASN A 85 -19.27 0.31 5.71
CA ASN A 85 -19.79 1.08 4.57
C ASN A 85 -19.74 2.61 4.77
N ASP A 86 -19.65 3.08 6.02
CA ASP A 86 -19.91 4.49 6.37
C ASP A 86 -18.70 5.21 6.99
N ASP A 87 -17.51 4.61 6.99
CA ASP A 87 -16.30 5.28 7.49
C ASP A 87 -15.92 6.45 6.57
N GLN A 88 -16.20 7.67 7.03
CA GLN A 88 -15.98 8.91 6.28
C GLN A 88 -14.49 9.20 6.03
N ARG A 89 -13.58 8.52 6.74
CA ARG A 89 -12.13 8.68 6.60
C ARG A 89 -11.53 7.78 5.54
N VAL A 90 -12.26 6.76 5.08
CA VAL A 90 -11.78 5.80 4.08
C VAL A 90 -12.51 6.02 2.77
N LYS A 91 -11.75 6.30 1.72
CA LYS A 91 -12.27 6.43 0.35
C LYS A 91 -11.49 5.53 -0.59
N ILE A 92 -12.18 5.02 -1.59
CA ILE A 92 -11.57 4.31 -2.72
C ILE A 92 -11.90 5.06 -4.01
N VAL A 93 -10.91 5.18 -4.88
CA VAL A 93 -11.01 5.83 -6.18
C VAL A 93 -10.70 4.80 -7.23
N LYS A 94 -11.69 4.53 -8.08
CA LYS A 94 -11.48 3.75 -9.31
C LYS A 94 -10.73 4.62 -10.31
N VAL A 95 -9.58 4.16 -10.75
CA VAL A 95 -8.81 4.79 -11.83
C VAL A 95 -9.08 4.03 -13.12
N THR A 96 -9.52 4.75 -14.16
CA THR A 96 -9.78 4.18 -15.48
C THR A 96 -8.60 4.45 -16.43
N GLY A 97 -8.52 3.70 -17.53
CA GLY A 97 -7.54 3.98 -18.58
C GLY A 97 -7.65 5.41 -19.14
N GLN A 98 -8.86 5.97 -19.19
CA GLN A 98 -9.08 7.36 -19.63
C GLN A 98 -8.43 8.37 -18.67
N ASP A 99 -8.51 8.12 -17.36
CA ASP A 99 -7.90 9.00 -16.35
C ASP A 99 -6.37 9.01 -16.49
N CYS A 100 -5.76 7.86 -16.77
CA CYS A 100 -4.30 7.73 -16.88
C CYS A 100 -3.73 8.19 -18.22
N ASN A 101 -4.51 8.17 -19.30
CA ASN A 101 -4.04 8.59 -20.64
C ASN A 101 -3.61 10.06 -20.66
N ASP A 102 -4.39 10.93 -20.02
CA ASP A 102 -4.06 12.34 -19.80
C ASP A 102 -4.78 12.86 -18.54
N ILE A 103 -4.07 12.86 -17.41
CA ILE A 103 -4.61 13.33 -16.12
C ILE A 103 -5.02 14.81 -16.19
N HIS A 104 -4.41 15.64 -17.05
CA HIS A 104 -4.81 17.04 -17.19
C HIS A 104 -6.23 17.16 -17.77
N GLN A 105 -6.59 16.22 -18.66
CA GLN A 105 -7.91 16.11 -19.28
C GLN A 105 -8.90 15.22 -18.50
N ALA A 106 -8.47 14.55 -17.43
CA ALA A 106 -9.37 13.78 -16.57
C ALA A 106 -10.51 14.63 -16.00
N SER A 107 -11.60 13.97 -15.59
CA SER A 107 -12.80 14.65 -15.11
C SER A 107 -12.52 15.49 -13.85
N SER A 108 -13.31 16.54 -13.63
CA SER A 108 -13.20 17.34 -12.40
C SER A 108 -13.48 16.50 -11.15
N GLU A 109 -14.39 15.52 -11.26
CA GLU A 109 -14.70 14.56 -10.20
C GLU A 109 -13.48 13.71 -9.84
N PHE A 110 -12.76 13.17 -10.82
CA PHE A 110 -11.52 12.42 -10.55
C PHE A 110 -10.45 13.33 -9.95
N LYS A 111 -10.21 14.50 -10.57
CA LYS A 111 -9.16 15.43 -10.15
C LYS A 111 -9.35 15.97 -8.73
N GLN A 112 -10.58 16.01 -8.21
CA GLN A 112 -10.83 16.44 -6.83
C GLN A 112 -10.11 15.55 -5.81
N HIS A 113 -9.90 14.28 -6.14
CA HIS A 113 -9.21 13.30 -5.30
C HIS A 113 -7.69 13.49 -5.28
N LEU A 114 -7.14 14.31 -6.17
CA LEU A 114 -5.70 14.56 -6.30
C LEU A 114 -5.23 15.76 -5.45
N TYR A 115 -6.16 16.46 -4.79
CA TYR A 115 -5.85 17.55 -3.87
C TYR A 115 -5.71 17.06 -2.43
N ASP A 116 -5.04 17.86 -1.59
CA ASP A 116 -4.84 17.58 -0.16
C ASP A 116 -4.15 16.25 0.16
N ILE A 117 -3.45 15.66 -0.80
CA ILE A 117 -2.60 14.50 -0.55
C ILE A 117 -1.43 14.93 0.33
N HIS A 118 -1.38 14.39 1.54
CA HIS A 118 -0.27 14.56 2.45
C HIS A 118 0.95 13.76 1.98
N SER A 119 0.72 12.51 1.58
CA SER A 119 1.76 11.57 1.17
C SER A 119 1.19 10.41 0.39
N PHE A 120 2.02 9.79 -0.45
CA PHE A 120 1.71 8.54 -1.12
C PHE A 120 2.38 7.35 -0.43
N ILE A 121 1.69 6.22 -0.45
CA ILE A 121 2.23 4.91 -0.15
C ILE A 121 1.89 4.00 -1.34
N SER A 122 2.91 3.48 -2.02
CA SER A 122 2.75 2.45 -3.03
C SER A 122 3.11 1.10 -2.44
N ILE A 123 2.30 0.08 -2.66
CA ILE A 123 2.57 -1.30 -2.22
C ILE A 123 2.11 -2.29 -3.27
N GLU A 124 3.04 -3.09 -3.77
CA GLU A 124 2.83 -4.06 -4.84
C GLU A 124 2.06 -3.47 -6.02
N ARG A 125 2.62 -2.37 -6.54
CA ARG A 125 2.06 -1.71 -7.71
C ARG A 125 3.15 -1.55 -8.74
N VAL A 126 2.94 -2.17 -9.90
CA VAL A 126 3.83 -2.01 -11.06
C VAL A 126 3.95 -0.54 -11.46
N GLY A 127 5.18 -0.11 -11.75
CA GLY A 127 5.48 1.20 -12.32
C GLY A 127 6.02 1.12 -13.73
N LYS A 128 6.10 2.26 -14.41
CA LYS A 128 6.62 2.34 -15.77
C LYS A 128 8.09 1.93 -15.81
N SER A 129 8.46 1.15 -16.82
CA SER A 129 9.83 0.92 -17.25
C SER A 129 10.33 2.10 -18.10
N LYS A 130 11.59 2.04 -18.56
CA LYS A 130 12.25 3.08 -19.36
C LYS A 130 11.56 3.42 -20.68
N ASP A 131 10.75 2.51 -21.21
CA ASP A 131 9.96 2.70 -22.44
C ASP A 131 8.53 3.19 -22.16
N GLY A 132 8.19 3.47 -20.90
CA GLY A 132 6.89 3.96 -20.46
C GLY A 132 5.83 2.88 -20.26
N LYS A 133 6.17 1.59 -20.40
CA LYS A 133 5.22 0.47 -20.25
C LYS A 133 5.39 -0.26 -18.91
N CYS A 134 4.38 -1.02 -18.53
CA CYS A 134 4.42 -1.89 -17.35
C CYS A 134 4.72 -3.34 -17.78
N TYR A 135 5.57 -4.02 -17.01
CA TYR A 135 5.97 -5.40 -17.28
C TYR A 135 5.83 -6.27 -16.03
N SER A 136 5.51 -7.55 -16.22
CA SER A 136 5.63 -8.55 -15.16
C SER A 136 7.08 -9.01 -14.99
N MET A 137 7.38 -9.73 -13.90
CA MET A 137 8.68 -10.37 -13.66
C MET A 137 9.14 -11.29 -14.80
N ARG A 138 8.20 -11.84 -15.59
CA ARG A 138 8.49 -12.66 -16.77
C ARG A 138 8.85 -11.84 -18.02
N GLY A 139 8.90 -10.51 -17.91
CA GLY A 139 9.13 -9.59 -19.03
C GLY A 139 7.95 -9.49 -20.00
N ILE A 140 6.75 -9.91 -19.58
CA ILE A 140 5.52 -9.79 -20.37
C ILE A 140 4.95 -8.39 -20.15
N GLU A 141 4.56 -7.73 -21.23
CA GLU A 141 3.92 -6.41 -21.18
C GLU A 141 2.50 -6.56 -20.61
N ILE A 142 2.17 -5.79 -19.58
CA ILE A 142 0.94 -5.93 -18.78
C ILE A 142 0.20 -4.61 -18.57
N SER A 143 0.48 -3.58 -19.37
CA SER A 143 -0.17 -2.26 -19.23
C SER A 143 -1.67 -2.33 -19.49
N GLY A 144 -2.14 -3.33 -20.26
CA GLY A 144 -3.57 -3.62 -20.45
C GLY A 144 -4.25 -4.27 -19.24
N TYR A 145 -3.47 -4.86 -18.32
CA TYR A 145 -3.97 -5.43 -17.06
C TYR A 145 -3.78 -4.46 -15.89
N ASN A 146 -2.72 -3.65 -15.94
CA ASN A 146 -2.28 -2.76 -14.87
C ASN A 146 -1.98 -1.37 -15.42
N LEU A 147 -2.86 -0.42 -15.10
CA LEU A 147 -2.66 0.99 -15.46
C LEU A 147 -1.41 1.58 -14.78
N ALA A 148 -0.73 2.49 -15.45
CA ALA A 148 0.45 3.19 -14.92
C ALA A 148 0.06 4.26 -13.88
N LEU A 149 -0.27 3.81 -12.66
CA LEU A 149 -0.75 4.68 -11.57
C LEU A 149 0.35 5.59 -10.99
N ASP A 150 1.62 5.36 -11.33
CA ASP A 150 2.71 6.32 -11.05
C ASP A 150 2.49 7.68 -11.72
N THR A 151 1.70 7.74 -12.79
CA THR A 151 1.28 8.99 -13.44
C THR A 151 0.46 9.88 -12.49
N ILE A 152 -0.33 9.30 -11.58
CA ILE A 152 -1.06 10.06 -10.53
C ILE A 152 -0.07 10.73 -9.58
N ILE A 153 0.94 9.97 -9.14
CA ILE A 153 1.98 10.49 -8.25
C ILE A 153 2.75 11.62 -8.94
N GLU A 154 3.16 11.41 -10.20
CA GLU A 154 3.86 12.40 -11.01
C GLU A 154 3.05 13.70 -11.13
N TYR A 155 1.77 13.62 -11.47
CA TYR A 155 0.89 14.79 -11.57
C TYR A 155 0.79 15.56 -10.26
N VAL A 156 0.60 14.86 -9.13
CA VAL A 156 0.52 15.52 -7.82
C VAL A 156 1.86 16.14 -7.44
N GLN A 157 2.97 15.44 -7.69
CA GLN A 157 4.32 15.95 -7.40
C GLN A 157 4.75 17.10 -8.34
N GLU A 158 4.22 17.19 -9.56
CA GLU A 158 4.44 18.35 -10.43
C GLU A 158 3.92 19.64 -9.76
N LYS A 159 2.75 19.57 -9.12
CA LYS A 159 2.13 20.71 -8.43
C LYS A 159 2.62 20.88 -6.99
N HIS A 160 2.97 19.78 -6.34
CA HIS A 160 3.43 19.72 -4.96
C HIS A 160 4.69 18.86 -4.85
N PRO A 161 5.87 19.39 -5.25
CA PRO A 161 7.11 18.61 -5.36
C PRO A 161 7.59 17.95 -4.07
N ASN A 162 7.13 18.45 -2.92
CA ASN A 162 7.49 17.95 -1.60
C ASN A 162 6.53 16.87 -1.07
N THR A 163 5.54 16.43 -1.84
CA THR A 163 4.65 15.33 -1.44
C THR A 163 5.43 14.02 -1.45
N PRO A 164 5.70 13.42 -0.27
CA PRO A 164 6.58 12.27 -0.16
C PRO A 164 5.90 10.99 -0.67
N LEU A 165 6.72 10.11 -1.23
CA LEU A 165 6.34 8.76 -1.64
C LEU A 165 7.12 7.73 -0.81
N VAL A 166 6.37 6.87 -0.12
CA VAL A 166 6.87 5.61 0.44
C VAL A 166 6.48 4.50 -0.51
N SER A 167 7.42 3.63 -0.84
CA SER A 167 7.18 2.50 -1.74
C SER A 167 7.57 1.18 -1.09
N ILE A 168 6.81 0.15 -1.40
CA ILE A 168 7.01 -1.23 -0.99
C ILE A 168 6.90 -2.10 -2.24
N GLY A 169 7.89 -2.95 -2.46
CA GLY A 169 7.94 -3.90 -3.57
C GLY A 169 8.91 -5.03 -3.27
N ASP A 170 8.87 -6.09 -4.06
CA ASP A 170 9.71 -7.28 -3.90
C ASP A 170 10.41 -7.75 -5.20
N GLY A 171 9.91 -7.37 -6.39
CA GLY A 171 10.39 -7.86 -7.68
C GLY A 171 11.33 -6.91 -8.44
N GLY A 172 11.14 -5.60 -8.32
CA GLY A 172 11.93 -4.57 -8.99
C GLY A 172 11.20 -3.81 -10.12
N ASN A 173 10.02 -4.27 -10.51
CA ASN A 173 9.13 -3.61 -11.47
C ASN A 173 8.07 -2.72 -10.78
N GLU A 174 8.06 -2.64 -9.46
CA GLU A 174 7.12 -1.84 -8.67
C GLU A 174 7.56 -0.38 -8.54
N ILE A 175 6.58 0.50 -8.38
CA ILE A 175 6.77 1.93 -8.13
C ILE A 175 7.70 2.13 -6.95
N GLY A 176 8.80 2.87 -7.15
CA GLY A 176 9.82 3.16 -6.14
C GLY A 176 11.10 2.38 -6.33
N MET A 177 11.05 1.23 -7.01
CA MET A 177 12.22 0.41 -7.32
C MET A 177 13.24 1.11 -8.23
N GLY A 178 12.89 2.26 -8.81
CA GLY A 178 13.83 3.16 -9.47
C GLY A 178 15.02 3.56 -8.59
N ASN A 179 14.90 3.48 -7.26
CA ASN A 179 16.00 3.72 -6.33
C ASN A 179 17.10 2.66 -6.39
N VAL A 180 16.75 1.42 -6.77
CA VAL A 180 17.67 0.27 -6.88
C VAL A 180 17.72 -0.28 -8.31
N ARG A 181 17.29 0.51 -9.30
CA ARG A 181 17.21 0.12 -10.72
C ARG A 181 18.48 -0.56 -11.22
N ASP A 182 19.66 0.00 -10.97
CA ASP A 182 20.93 -0.59 -11.41
C ASP A 182 21.16 -2.02 -10.88
N HIS A 183 20.64 -2.34 -9.69
CA HIS A 183 20.70 -3.68 -9.14
C HIS A 183 19.64 -4.59 -9.77
N VAL A 184 18.43 -4.08 -10.00
CA VAL A 184 17.37 -4.81 -10.71
C VAL A 184 17.85 -5.20 -12.11
N GLU A 185 18.40 -4.25 -12.87
CA GLU A 185 18.90 -4.49 -14.23
C GLU A 185 19.99 -5.57 -14.30
N LYS A 186 20.84 -5.66 -13.27
CA LYS A 186 21.97 -6.60 -13.22
C LYS A 186 21.60 -7.97 -12.64
N CYS A 187 20.73 -8.01 -11.64
CA CYS A 187 20.54 -9.19 -10.79
C CYS A 187 19.21 -9.90 -11.03
N ILE A 188 18.20 -9.21 -11.59
CA ILE A 188 16.87 -9.78 -11.81
C ILE A 188 16.74 -10.25 -13.27
N PRO A 189 16.20 -11.46 -13.52
CA PRO A 189 15.87 -11.90 -14.88
C PRO A 189 14.98 -10.89 -15.61
N ASN A 190 15.34 -10.55 -16.85
CA ASN A 190 14.71 -9.46 -17.63
C ASN A 190 14.85 -8.05 -17.02
N GLY A 191 15.75 -7.85 -16.06
CA GLY A 191 15.91 -6.61 -15.31
C GLY A 191 15.94 -5.35 -16.17
N GLU A 192 16.78 -5.31 -17.22
CA GLU A 192 16.88 -4.16 -18.14
C GLU A 192 15.56 -3.76 -18.82
N LYS A 193 14.62 -4.70 -18.90
CA LYS A 193 13.30 -4.51 -19.50
C LYS A 193 12.26 -4.13 -18.45
N ILE A 194 12.28 -4.77 -17.29
CA ILE A 194 11.19 -4.66 -16.31
C ILE A 194 11.42 -3.57 -15.26
N ALA A 195 12.67 -3.16 -15.04
CA ALA A 195 13.01 -2.28 -13.93
C ALA A 195 12.22 -0.98 -13.98
N CYS A 196 11.49 -0.70 -12.90
CA CYS A 196 10.74 0.53 -12.77
C CYS A 196 11.68 1.74 -12.75
N VAL A 197 11.28 2.84 -13.40
CA VAL A 197 12.04 4.10 -13.37
C VAL A 197 11.61 5.05 -12.26
N LYS A 198 10.39 4.90 -11.74
CA LYS A 198 9.86 5.78 -10.69
C LYS A 198 10.62 5.53 -9.38
N ARG A 199 11.20 6.60 -8.86
CA ARG A 199 11.90 6.65 -7.56
C ARG A 199 10.95 7.07 -6.46
N SER A 200 11.29 6.72 -5.22
CA SER A 200 10.57 7.10 -4.01
C SER A 200 11.51 7.76 -2.99
N ASP A 201 10.95 8.51 -2.04
CA ASP A 201 11.72 9.07 -0.92
C ASP A 201 12.16 7.98 0.04
N PHE A 202 11.29 6.98 0.23
CA PHE A 202 11.56 5.81 1.05
C PHE A 202 11.16 4.55 0.27
N LEU A 203 12.05 3.57 0.23
CA LEU A 203 11.80 2.27 -0.40
C LEU A 203 12.01 1.17 0.65
N LEU A 204 11.00 0.31 0.81
CA LEU A 204 11.08 -0.95 1.54
C LEU A 204 11.12 -2.07 0.50
N VAL A 205 12.27 -2.73 0.38
CA VAL A 205 12.40 -3.96 -0.41
C VAL A 205 12.14 -5.13 0.52
N CYS A 206 11.16 -5.96 0.17
CA CYS A 206 10.71 -7.09 0.99
C CYS A 206 10.76 -8.40 0.18
N GLY A 207 10.58 -9.54 0.86
CA GLY A 207 10.43 -10.83 0.16
C GLY A 207 9.00 -11.09 -0.34
N VAL A 208 8.03 -10.37 0.22
CA VAL A 208 6.61 -10.28 -0.13
C VAL A 208 6.18 -8.87 0.29
N SER A 209 5.49 -8.11 -0.56
CA SER A 209 5.16 -6.71 -0.28
C SER A 209 4.22 -6.53 0.93
N ASN A 210 3.30 -7.47 1.15
CA ASN A 210 2.43 -7.48 2.33
C ASN A 210 3.21 -7.41 3.64
N TRP A 211 4.39 -8.03 3.72
CA TRP A 211 5.25 -7.96 4.91
C TRP A 211 5.76 -6.55 5.19
N GLY A 212 6.06 -5.78 4.14
CA GLY A 212 6.35 -4.35 4.27
C GLY A 212 5.16 -3.54 4.79
N GLY A 213 3.94 -3.93 4.39
CA GLY A 213 2.71 -3.35 4.92
C GLY A 213 2.51 -3.62 6.41
N TYR A 214 2.78 -4.85 6.85
CA TYR A 214 2.77 -5.24 8.27
C TYR A 214 3.77 -4.42 9.09
N LEU A 215 5.01 -4.30 8.58
CA LEU A 215 6.03 -3.47 9.21
C LEU A 215 5.57 -2.02 9.33
N LEU A 216 4.95 -1.46 8.29
CA LEU A 216 4.50 -0.07 8.32
C LEU A 216 3.34 0.15 9.31
N TYR A 217 2.40 -0.80 9.43
CA TYR A 217 1.39 -0.80 10.50
C TYR A 217 2.04 -0.76 11.89
N LEU A 218 2.99 -1.66 12.15
CA LEU A 218 3.68 -1.73 13.43
C LEU A 218 4.51 -0.47 13.71
N LEU A 219 5.08 0.17 12.70
CA LEU A 219 5.78 1.46 12.86
C LEU A 219 4.82 2.60 13.21
N PHE A 220 3.61 2.63 12.63
CA PHE A 220 2.57 3.58 13.04
C PHE A 220 2.21 3.37 14.52
N GLU A 221 1.94 2.12 14.88
CA GLU A 221 1.62 1.75 16.26
C GLU A 221 2.76 2.09 17.22
N TYR A 222 4.00 1.70 16.91
CA TYR A 222 5.17 1.97 17.73
C TYR A 222 5.36 3.47 17.97
N CYS A 223 5.29 4.27 16.90
CA CYS A 223 5.45 5.72 17.04
C CYS A 223 4.32 6.35 17.88
N ARG A 224 3.08 5.85 17.81
CA ARG A 224 1.97 6.38 18.62
C ARG A 224 2.00 5.84 20.05
N ARG A 225 1.96 4.53 20.21
CA ARG A 225 1.82 3.84 21.49
C ARG A 225 3.11 3.85 22.28
N HIS A 226 4.25 3.53 21.68
CA HIS A 226 5.52 3.46 22.41
C HIS A 226 6.14 4.84 22.60
N ILE A 227 6.29 5.63 21.52
CA ILE A 227 7.00 6.92 21.60
C ILE A 227 6.14 8.02 22.24
N VAL A 228 4.87 8.16 21.83
CA VAL A 228 4.00 9.27 22.28
C VAL A 228 3.26 8.91 23.57
N GLU A 229 2.49 7.83 23.57
CA GLU A 229 1.62 7.45 24.70
C GLU A 229 2.35 6.65 25.79
N LYS A 230 3.47 6.03 25.46
CA LYS A 230 4.26 5.13 26.33
C LYS A 230 3.44 3.96 26.90
N VAL A 231 2.59 3.36 26.08
CA VAL A 231 1.78 2.17 26.39
C VAL A 231 2.23 0.95 25.55
N PRO A 232 1.96 -0.29 25.99
CA PRO A 232 2.32 -1.48 25.23
C PRO A 232 1.66 -1.54 23.85
N MET A 233 2.38 -2.07 22.88
CA MET A 233 1.84 -2.39 21.56
C MET A 233 0.87 -3.59 21.64
N GLU A 234 -0.14 -3.57 20.79
CA GLU A 234 -1.10 -4.64 20.53
C GLU A 234 -0.57 -5.59 19.45
N GLY A 235 0.15 -5.05 18.45
CA GLY A 235 0.67 -5.82 17.33
C GLY A 235 -0.40 -6.18 16.31
N ILE A 236 -0.06 -7.13 15.44
CA ILE A 236 -0.91 -7.67 14.39
C ILE A 236 -1.55 -8.96 14.89
N ASP A 237 -2.88 -9.04 14.83
CA ASP A 237 -3.62 -10.27 15.09
C ASP A 237 -3.52 -11.21 13.88
N VAL A 238 -2.76 -12.29 14.03
CA VAL A 238 -2.55 -13.33 13.01
C VAL A 238 -3.87 -13.96 12.55
N GLN A 239 -4.80 -14.22 13.48
CA GLN A 239 -6.06 -14.86 13.13
C GLN A 239 -6.95 -13.91 12.32
N MET A 240 -6.89 -12.61 12.62
CA MET A 240 -7.57 -11.58 11.84
C MET A 240 -6.96 -11.46 10.43
N ASP A 241 -5.63 -11.47 10.32
CA ASP A 241 -4.93 -11.44 9.03
C ASP A 241 -5.30 -12.65 8.14
N LEU A 242 -5.34 -13.87 8.73
CA LEU A 242 -5.80 -15.07 8.02
C LEU A 242 -7.24 -14.94 7.54
N ASN A 243 -8.12 -14.34 8.35
CA ASN A 243 -9.51 -14.12 7.96
C ASN A 243 -9.63 -13.11 6.81
N TYR A 244 -8.78 -12.09 6.78
CA TYR A 244 -8.70 -11.16 5.67
C TYR A 244 -8.23 -11.84 4.38
N LEU A 245 -7.16 -12.64 4.43
CA LEU A 245 -6.71 -13.40 3.26
C LEU A 245 -7.80 -14.36 2.74
N LYS A 246 -8.48 -15.08 3.65
CA LYS A 246 -9.62 -15.94 3.28
C LYS A 246 -10.73 -15.15 2.60
N PHE A 247 -11.05 -13.95 3.09
CA PHE A 247 -12.07 -13.09 2.49
C PHE A 247 -11.64 -12.61 1.09
N MET A 248 -10.39 -12.19 0.91
CA MET A 248 -9.84 -11.80 -0.39
C MET A 248 -10.01 -12.90 -1.44
N VAL A 249 -9.65 -14.13 -1.09
CA VAL A 249 -9.72 -15.29 -1.99
C VAL A 249 -11.17 -15.69 -2.27
N ASN A 250 -11.99 -15.82 -1.23
CA ASN A 250 -13.33 -16.39 -1.37
C ASN A 250 -14.38 -15.40 -1.90
N GLU A 251 -14.29 -14.11 -1.53
CA GLU A 251 -15.35 -13.12 -1.76
C GLU A 251 -14.94 -12.01 -2.73
N CYS A 252 -13.63 -11.70 -2.79
CA CYS A 252 -13.08 -10.67 -3.66
C CYS A 252 -12.48 -11.21 -4.97
N GLN A 253 -12.45 -12.53 -5.16
CA GLN A 253 -11.89 -13.20 -6.34
C GLN A 253 -10.41 -12.87 -6.59
N MET A 254 -9.66 -12.63 -5.52
CA MET A 254 -8.22 -12.44 -5.58
C MET A 254 -7.50 -13.79 -5.61
N VAL A 255 -6.33 -13.83 -6.26
CA VAL A 255 -5.57 -15.06 -6.48
C VAL A 255 -4.14 -14.93 -5.96
N ASP A 256 -3.50 -16.05 -5.67
CA ASP A 256 -2.04 -16.05 -5.47
C ASP A 256 -1.36 -15.69 -6.81
N GLY A 257 -0.48 -14.69 -6.80
CA GLY A 257 0.11 -14.15 -8.03
C GLY A 257 1.08 -15.10 -8.75
N VAL A 258 1.74 -16.00 -7.99
CA VAL A 258 2.67 -17.00 -8.52
C VAL A 258 1.94 -18.24 -9.01
N ARG A 259 0.97 -18.73 -8.22
CA ARG A 259 0.16 -19.92 -8.54
C ARG A 259 -0.93 -19.62 -9.56
N ASN A 260 -1.38 -18.36 -9.65
CA ASN A 260 -2.50 -17.88 -10.45
C ASN A 260 -3.79 -18.66 -10.16
N GLN A 261 -4.03 -18.94 -8.87
CA GLN A 261 -5.15 -19.72 -8.37
C GLN A 261 -5.71 -19.10 -7.10
N ALA A 262 -7.01 -19.31 -6.87
CA ALA A 262 -7.68 -18.94 -5.64
C ALA A 262 -7.26 -19.89 -4.50
N THR A 263 -6.12 -19.60 -3.89
CA THR A 263 -5.54 -20.38 -2.78
C THR A 263 -5.24 -19.47 -1.60
N ILE A 264 -5.29 -20.02 -0.38
CA ILE A 264 -4.91 -19.29 0.86
C ILE A 264 -3.39 -19.26 0.97
N SER A 265 -2.77 -18.49 0.07
CA SER A 265 -1.34 -18.31 -0.08
C SER A 265 -1.06 -16.95 -0.71
N VAL A 266 0.16 -16.44 -0.55
CA VAL A 266 0.62 -15.20 -1.19
C VAL A 266 2.01 -15.47 -1.78
N ASP A 267 2.24 -15.06 -3.01
CA ASP A 267 3.48 -15.32 -3.78
C ASP A 267 3.97 -16.76 -3.79
N GLY A 268 3.01 -17.70 -3.81
CA GLY A 268 3.28 -19.13 -3.82
C GLY A 268 3.66 -19.70 -2.46
N LEU A 269 3.69 -18.89 -1.40
CA LEU A 269 3.96 -19.29 -0.02
C LEU A 269 2.65 -19.57 0.72
N ASP A 270 2.60 -20.72 1.39
CA ASP A 270 1.45 -21.07 2.22
C ASP A 270 1.38 -20.17 3.46
N TYR A 271 0.18 -20.02 4.04
CA TYR A 271 -0.08 -19.03 5.09
C TYR A 271 0.79 -19.17 6.34
N ASP A 272 1.26 -20.38 6.66
CA ASP A 272 2.13 -20.64 7.81
C ASP A 272 3.43 -19.82 7.77
N VAL A 273 3.97 -19.55 6.57
CA VAL A 273 5.13 -18.67 6.40
C VAL A 273 4.78 -17.22 6.78
N HIS A 274 3.62 -16.72 6.35
CA HIS A 274 3.17 -15.36 6.65
C HIS A 274 2.85 -15.19 8.14
N GLU A 275 2.21 -16.20 8.75
CA GLU A 275 1.99 -16.26 10.19
C GLU A 275 3.30 -16.16 10.97
N GLN A 276 4.33 -16.92 10.57
CA GLN A 276 5.63 -16.86 11.24
C GLN A 276 6.25 -15.46 11.14
N ILE A 277 6.20 -14.82 9.96
CA ILE A 277 6.70 -13.46 9.78
C ILE A 277 5.95 -12.45 10.66
N ILE A 278 4.62 -12.54 10.75
CA ILE A 278 3.83 -11.67 11.64
C ILE A 278 4.23 -11.88 13.10
N ASN A 279 4.41 -13.14 13.54
CA ASN A 279 4.85 -13.46 14.89
C ASN A 279 6.25 -12.90 15.18
N ASP A 280 7.18 -13.03 14.25
CA ASP A 280 8.54 -12.51 14.39
C ASP A 280 8.55 -10.98 14.46
N LEU A 281 7.75 -10.31 13.63
CA LEU A 281 7.57 -8.86 13.67
C LEU A 281 6.97 -8.40 15.01
N ASN A 282 5.86 -9.02 15.45
CA ASN A 282 5.25 -8.75 16.75
C ASN A 282 6.24 -8.94 17.90
N HIS A 283 7.06 -9.99 17.83
CA HIS A 283 8.08 -10.25 18.83
C HIS A 283 9.16 -9.17 18.86
N CYS A 284 9.69 -8.78 17.70
CA CYS A 284 10.71 -7.72 17.58
C CYS A 284 10.21 -6.41 18.21
N PHE A 285 9.01 -5.96 17.82
CA PHE A 285 8.42 -4.72 18.34
C PHE A 285 7.99 -4.84 19.82
N GLY A 286 7.67 -6.05 20.29
CA GLY A 286 7.34 -6.32 21.69
C GLY A 286 8.56 -6.29 22.63
N GLN A 287 9.75 -6.68 22.16
CA GLN A 287 10.98 -6.71 22.98
C GLN A 287 11.52 -5.32 23.35
N ASP A 288 11.36 -4.32 22.48
CA ASP A 288 11.81 -2.94 22.70
C ASP A 288 11.14 -2.30 23.94
N MET A 289 9.98 -2.80 24.37
CA MET A 289 9.29 -2.38 25.60
C MET A 289 10.01 -2.79 26.90
N GLN A 290 10.86 -3.82 26.86
CA GLN A 290 11.57 -4.30 28.07
C GLN A 290 12.87 -3.53 28.33
N HIS A 291 13.51 -3.00 27.28
CA HIS A 291 14.81 -2.33 27.37
C HIS A 291 14.71 -0.82 27.64
N SER A 292 13.52 -0.20 27.54
CA SER A 292 13.31 1.23 27.85
C SER A 292 13.04 1.53 29.34
N LYS A 293 13.18 0.54 30.22
CA LYS A 293 13.00 0.67 31.69
C LYS A 293 14.29 0.94 32.47
N HIS A 294 15.38 1.36 31.81
CA HIS A 294 16.64 1.73 32.47
C HIS A 294 17.04 3.17 32.21
#